data_AF-A0A1G1BSH4-F1
#
_entry.id   AF-A0A1G1BSH4-F1
#
_cell.length_a   1.000
_cell.length_b   1.000
_cell.length_c   1.000
_cell.angle_alpha   90.00
_cell.angle_beta   90.00
_cell.angle_gamma   90.00
#
_symmetry.space_group_name_H-M   'P 1'
#
loop_
_entity.id
_entity.type
_entity.pdbx_description
1 polymer ?
#
loop_
_entity_poly.entity_id
_entity_poly.type
_entity_poly.pdbx_seq_one_letter_code
_entity_poly.pdbx_strand_id
1 'polypeptide(L)'
;MRYSFTVENTRGQPGGKASLWVFAPAVETAVQHCLDIETSDPAELLFDDMGNQVLRFDFEALPPYGARIFRVRANVAYATAPIEVPAAQAKRFLGPEPLIEADHADIVALAKTQRRATAAATAAATCEWIVANLADPGYTAEDKGALAALQGKAGDCSEQAYLFVALCRANVIPARYLGGCVLEQSRVLKPFQFHNWAEFHDGTTWRIADPNLRLFMDGDTSYLTLRIKPPDTAKDPLQGAHRFRLDGDGLQARMDAE
;
A
#
# COMPACT_ATOMS: atom_id res chain seq x y z
N MET A 1 1.56 -14.83 -8.86
CA MET A 1 2.46 -14.54 -7.71
C MET A 1 2.12 -15.49 -6.57
N ARG A 2 3.07 -15.74 -5.66
CA ARG A 2 2.92 -16.67 -4.53
C ARG A 2 3.55 -16.07 -3.28
N TYR A 3 2.93 -16.34 -2.15
CA TYR A 3 3.41 -15.95 -0.83
C TYR A 3 2.78 -16.84 0.24
N SER A 4 3.45 -16.96 1.39
CA SER A 4 2.95 -17.74 2.51
C SER A 4 3.26 -17.11 3.85
N PHE A 5 2.53 -17.56 4.86
CA PHE A 5 2.68 -17.15 6.25
C PHE A 5 2.80 -18.37 7.13
N THR A 6 3.83 -18.40 7.96
CA THR A 6 3.95 -19.38 9.04
C THR A 6 3.38 -18.78 10.31
N VAL A 7 2.40 -19.46 10.91
CA VAL A 7 1.85 -19.16 12.25
C VAL A 7 2.33 -20.23 13.22
N GLU A 8 2.92 -19.81 14.32
CA GLU A 8 3.55 -20.67 15.33
C GLU A 8 2.93 -20.41 16.70
N ASN A 9 2.64 -21.49 17.44
CA ASN A 9 2.32 -21.41 18.85
C ASN A 9 3.61 -21.34 19.66
N THR A 10 3.83 -20.27 20.41
CA THR A 10 5.06 -20.07 21.19
C THR A 10 5.01 -20.70 22.58
N ARG A 11 3.88 -21.32 22.95
CA ARG A 11 3.63 -21.83 24.30
C ARG A 11 3.69 -23.35 24.36
N GLY A 12 4.00 -23.85 25.56
CA GLY A 12 3.96 -25.27 25.91
C GLY A 12 2.55 -25.83 26.15
N GLN A 13 1.52 -25.11 25.74
CA GLN A 13 0.11 -25.52 25.86
C GLN A 13 -0.63 -25.25 24.54
N PRO A 14 -1.71 -25.98 24.22
CA PRO A 14 -2.54 -25.69 23.05
C PRO A 14 -3.05 -24.25 23.06
N GLY A 15 -3.08 -23.62 21.88
CA GLY A 15 -3.68 -22.31 21.69
C GLY A 15 -5.21 -22.32 21.74
N GLY A 16 -5.82 -21.18 21.46
CA GLY A 16 -7.26 -21.07 21.19
C GLY A 16 -7.56 -21.06 19.69
N LYS A 17 -8.83 -20.85 19.36
CA LYS A 17 -9.21 -20.44 18.00
C LYS A 17 -8.51 -19.13 17.67
N ALA A 18 -8.09 -19.02 16.42
CA ALA A 18 -7.32 -17.89 15.95
C ALA A 18 -7.67 -17.59 14.49
N SER A 19 -7.28 -16.39 14.08
CA SER A 19 -7.57 -15.89 12.75
C SER A 19 -6.33 -15.16 12.23
N LEU A 20 -6.01 -15.38 10.95
CA LEU A 20 -4.95 -14.69 10.22
C LEU A 20 -5.59 -13.90 9.09
N TRP A 21 -5.32 -12.60 9.02
CA TRP A 21 -5.76 -11.70 7.96
C TRP A 21 -4.57 -11.26 7.13
N VAL A 22 -4.66 -11.39 5.82
CA VAL A 22 -3.58 -11.05 4.89
C VAL A 22 -4.14 -10.28 3.71
N PHE A 23 -3.40 -9.29 3.22
CA PHE A 23 -3.77 -8.64 1.96
C PHE A 23 -3.65 -9.63 0.80
N ALA A 24 -4.59 -9.55 -0.13
CA ALA A 24 -4.48 -10.12 -1.47
C ALA A 24 -4.36 -8.98 -2.50
N PRO A 25 -3.92 -9.25 -3.74
CA PRO A 25 -3.82 -8.20 -4.76
C PRO A 25 -5.13 -7.43 -4.90
N ALA A 26 -5.07 -6.11 -5.02
CA ALA A 26 -6.27 -5.32 -5.32
C ALA A 26 -6.93 -5.83 -6.60
N VAL A 27 -8.27 -5.84 -6.63
CA VAL A 27 -9.08 -6.37 -7.74
C VAL A 27 -8.65 -5.74 -9.06
N GLU A 28 -8.60 -4.41 -9.09
CA GLU A 28 -8.24 -3.64 -10.27
C GLU A 28 -7.50 -2.36 -9.89
N THR A 29 -6.47 -2.02 -10.65
CA THR A 29 -5.85 -0.69 -10.64
C THR A 29 -5.80 -0.14 -12.06
N ALA A 30 -5.09 0.96 -12.30
CA ALA A 30 -4.89 1.47 -13.65
C ALA A 30 -4.30 0.40 -14.59
N VAL A 31 -3.40 -0.45 -14.11
CA VAL A 31 -2.72 -1.46 -14.93
C VAL A 31 -2.86 -2.89 -14.43
N GLN A 32 -3.33 -3.11 -13.20
CA GLN A 32 -3.41 -4.43 -12.58
C GLN A 32 -4.84 -4.98 -12.66
N HIS A 33 -4.99 -6.28 -12.91
CA HIS A 33 -6.26 -7.00 -12.71
C HIS A 33 -6.01 -8.35 -12.03
N CYS A 34 -6.61 -8.58 -10.86
CA CYS A 34 -6.55 -9.85 -10.16
C CYS A 34 -7.58 -10.82 -10.76
N LEU A 35 -7.09 -11.90 -11.38
CA LEU A 35 -7.92 -12.87 -12.11
C LEU A 35 -8.50 -13.93 -11.17
N ASP A 36 -7.66 -14.49 -10.29
CA ASP A 36 -8.04 -15.51 -9.34
C ASP A 36 -7.08 -15.55 -8.15
N ILE A 37 -7.57 -16.13 -7.05
CA ILE A 37 -6.83 -16.35 -5.81
C ILE A 37 -7.12 -17.79 -5.35
N GLU A 38 -6.07 -18.56 -5.14
CA GLU A 38 -6.09 -19.89 -4.57
C GLU A 38 -5.39 -19.88 -3.20
N THR A 39 -5.95 -20.61 -2.24
CA THR A 39 -5.41 -20.70 -0.87
C THR A 39 -5.20 -22.16 -0.46
N SER A 40 -4.23 -22.42 0.43
CA SER A 40 -3.99 -23.78 0.96
C SER A 40 -5.10 -24.27 1.90
N ASP A 41 -5.79 -23.35 2.55
CA ASP A 41 -6.82 -23.59 3.55
C ASP A 41 -8.06 -22.72 3.22
N PRO A 42 -9.26 -23.10 3.66
CA PRO A 42 -10.44 -22.27 3.50
C PRO A 42 -10.24 -20.86 4.08
N ALA A 43 -10.58 -19.85 3.29
CA ALA A 43 -10.48 -18.44 3.68
C ALA A 43 -11.75 -17.69 3.27
N GLU A 44 -12.17 -16.75 4.11
CA GLU A 44 -13.15 -15.75 3.72
C GLU A 44 -12.44 -14.62 2.96
N LEU A 45 -12.91 -14.29 1.76
CA LEU A 45 -12.40 -13.17 0.98
C LEU A 45 -13.28 -11.94 1.20
N LEU A 46 -12.69 -10.90 1.78
CA LEU A 46 -13.32 -9.62 2.11
C LEU A 46 -12.89 -8.55 1.09
N PHE A 47 -13.80 -7.62 0.81
CA PHE A 47 -13.60 -6.52 -0.13
C PHE A 47 -14.04 -5.19 0.47
N ASP A 48 -13.42 -4.10 0.03
CA ASP A 48 -13.89 -2.74 0.27
C ASP A 48 -14.30 -2.03 -1.03
N ASP A 49 -14.77 -0.79 -0.91
CA ASP A 49 -15.20 0.03 -2.05
C ASP A 49 -14.03 0.59 -2.88
N MET A 50 -12.79 0.41 -2.43
CA MET A 50 -11.55 0.74 -3.16
C MET A 50 -11.04 -0.42 -4.02
N GLY A 51 -11.65 -1.60 -3.91
CA GLY A 51 -11.19 -2.81 -4.59
C GLY A 51 -10.03 -3.50 -3.88
N ASN A 52 -9.78 -3.18 -2.60
CA ASN A 52 -8.84 -3.95 -1.80
C ASN A 52 -9.42 -5.34 -1.49
N GLN A 53 -8.54 -6.33 -1.40
CA GLN A 53 -8.89 -7.71 -1.09
C GLN A 53 -8.16 -8.18 0.16
N VAL A 54 -8.87 -8.82 1.09
CA VAL A 54 -8.28 -9.36 2.32
C VAL A 54 -8.79 -10.77 2.55
N LEU A 55 -7.87 -11.71 2.77
CA LEU A 55 -8.17 -13.09 3.10
C LEU A 55 -8.16 -13.25 4.62
N ARG A 56 -9.24 -13.77 5.20
CA ARG A 56 -9.31 -14.21 6.60
C ARG A 56 -9.28 -15.73 6.69
N PHE A 57 -8.23 -16.27 7.29
CA PHE A 57 -8.10 -17.69 7.63
C PHE A 57 -8.49 -17.90 9.08
N ASP A 58 -9.62 -18.55 9.32
CA ASP A 58 -10.01 -18.99 10.66
C ASP A 58 -9.51 -20.42 10.89
N PHE A 59 -8.82 -20.68 12.00
CA PHE A 59 -8.26 -21.99 12.30
C PHE A 59 -8.36 -22.38 13.78
N GLU A 60 -8.45 -23.69 14.00
CA GLU A 60 -8.46 -24.29 15.33
C GLU A 60 -7.08 -24.24 15.99
N ALA A 61 -7.06 -24.50 17.30
CA ALA A 61 -5.86 -24.44 18.13
C ALA A 61 -4.67 -25.22 17.55
N LEU A 62 -3.52 -24.54 17.49
CA LEU A 62 -2.25 -25.20 17.22
C LEU A 62 -1.77 -25.96 18.48
N PRO A 63 -1.15 -27.14 18.32
CA PRO A 63 -0.56 -27.87 19.46
C PRO A 63 0.59 -27.05 20.09
N PRO A 64 1.06 -27.43 21.29
CA PRO A 64 2.24 -26.83 21.91
C PRO A 64 3.41 -26.79 20.93
N TYR A 65 4.01 -25.61 20.74
CA TYR A 65 5.12 -25.39 19.78
C TYR A 65 4.81 -25.79 18.32
N GLY A 66 3.53 -25.98 17.98
CA GLY A 66 3.09 -26.33 16.65
C GLY A 66 3.13 -25.14 15.69
N ALA A 67 3.32 -25.43 14.41
CA ALA A 67 3.30 -24.44 13.34
C ALA A 67 2.33 -24.86 12.23
N ARG A 68 1.78 -23.86 11.53
CA ARG A 68 0.96 -24.04 10.33
C ARG A 68 1.34 -23.01 9.28
N ILE A 69 1.38 -23.43 8.02
CA ILE A 69 1.74 -22.57 6.90
C ILE A 69 0.50 -22.34 6.03
N PHE A 70 0.10 -21.08 5.91
CA PHE A 70 -0.96 -20.63 5.02
C PHE A 70 -0.36 -20.13 3.72
N ARG A 71 -0.73 -20.71 2.58
CA ARG A 71 -0.21 -20.33 1.26
C ARG A 71 -1.28 -19.63 0.45
N VAL A 72 -0.88 -18.58 -0.27
CA VAL A 72 -1.72 -17.87 -1.22
C VAL A 72 -1.02 -17.83 -2.57
N ARG A 73 -1.77 -18.16 -3.61
CA ARG A 73 -1.39 -17.95 -5.01
C ARG A 73 -2.42 -17.03 -5.63
N ALA A 74 -1.97 -15.96 -6.27
CA ALA A 74 -2.86 -15.10 -7.03
C ALA A 74 -2.36 -14.98 -8.47
N ASN A 75 -3.27 -15.10 -9.43
CA ASN A 75 -3.00 -14.78 -10.83
C ASN A 75 -3.37 -13.33 -11.08
N VAL A 76 -2.39 -12.56 -11.51
CA VAL A 76 -2.51 -11.11 -11.71
C VAL A 76 -2.06 -10.80 -13.13
N ALA A 77 -2.94 -10.17 -13.89
CA ALA A 77 -2.66 -9.67 -15.23
C ALA A 77 -2.28 -8.19 -15.17
N TYR A 78 -1.44 -7.79 -16.12
CA TYR A 78 -1.03 -6.40 -16.28
C TYR A 78 -1.40 -5.89 -17.67
N ALA A 79 -2.09 -4.76 -17.73
CA ALA A 79 -2.37 -4.05 -18.96
C ALA A 79 -1.14 -3.30 -19.44
N THR A 80 -0.99 -3.17 -20.76
CA THR A 80 0.10 -2.40 -21.39
C THR A 80 -0.17 -0.89 -21.41
N ALA A 81 -1.42 -0.49 -21.17
CA ALA A 81 -1.85 0.90 -21.07
C ALA A 81 -2.79 1.05 -19.87
N PRO A 82 -2.70 2.16 -19.12
CA PRO A 82 -3.62 2.44 -18.02
C PRO A 82 -5.08 2.54 -18.48
N ILE A 83 -5.98 2.00 -17.68
CA ILE A 83 -7.42 2.14 -17.88
C ILE A 83 -7.85 3.58 -17.54
N GLU A 84 -8.73 4.14 -18.36
CA GLU A 84 -9.32 5.46 -18.11
C GLU A 84 -10.26 5.40 -16.91
N VAL A 85 -10.06 6.32 -15.97
CA VAL A 85 -10.93 6.47 -14.80
C VAL A 85 -11.54 7.86 -14.85
N PRO A 86 -12.88 8.00 -14.87
CA PRO A 86 -13.51 9.31 -14.90
C PRO A 86 -13.04 10.19 -13.74
N ALA A 87 -12.66 11.44 -14.04
CA ALA A 87 -12.16 12.38 -13.03
C ALA A 87 -13.11 12.56 -11.85
N ALA A 88 -14.43 12.41 -12.05
CA ALA A 88 -15.44 12.43 -10.99
C ALA A 88 -15.21 11.34 -9.93
N GLN A 89 -14.75 10.15 -10.33
CA GLN A 89 -14.43 9.06 -9.40
C GLN A 89 -13.15 9.35 -8.62
N ALA A 90 -12.17 10.01 -9.26
CA ALA A 90 -10.90 10.39 -8.64
C ALA A 90 -11.07 11.48 -7.55
N LYS A 91 -12.09 12.35 -7.66
CA LYS A 91 -12.34 13.45 -6.71
C LYS A 91 -12.44 13.03 -5.25
N ARG A 92 -12.76 11.76 -4.94
CA ARG A 92 -12.76 11.26 -3.55
C ARG A 92 -11.38 11.34 -2.88
N PHE A 93 -10.31 11.44 -3.66
CA PHE A 93 -8.92 11.53 -3.20
C PHE A 93 -8.37 12.96 -3.22
N LEU A 94 -9.20 13.95 -2.89
CA LEU A 94 -8.78 15.37 -2.80
C LEU A 94 -8.68 15.88 -1.36
N GLY A 95 -9.40 15.29 -0.41
CA GLY A 95 -9.45 15.75 0.97
C GLY A 95 -8.20 15.39 1.79
N PRO A 96 -7.96 16.05 2.93
CA PRO A 96 -7.00 15.58 3.93
C PRO A 96 -7.53 14.30 4.61
N GLU A 97 -6.61 13.50 5.13
CA GLU A 97 -6.89 12.28 5.91
C GLU A 97 -5.72 12.00 6.86
N PRO A 98 -5.85 11.08 7.84
CA PRO A 98 -4.74 10.75 8.73
C PRO A 98 -3.45 10.41 7.95
N LEU A 99 -2.34 11.05 8.32
CA LEU A 99 -1.01 10.98 7.70
C LEU A 99 -0.86 11.74 6.36
N ILE A 100 -1.93 12.37 5.86
CA ILE A 100 -1.95 13.18 4.63
C ILE A 100 -2.60 14.53 4.99
N GLU A 101 -1.80 15.39 5.62
CA GLU A 101 -2.21 16.72 6.12
C GLU A 101 -2.28 17.77 4.99
N ALA A 102 -3.04 17.46 3.93
CA ALA A 102 -3.10 18.26 2.69
C ALA A 102 -3.61 19.70 2.87
N ASP A 103 -4.33 19.97 3.96
CA ASP A 103 -4.87 21.28 4.32
C ASP A 103 -3.95 22.08 5.28
N HIS A 104 -2.85 21.49 5.74
CA HIS A 104 -1.91 22.17 6.63
C HIS A 104 -1.20 23.33 5.92
N ALA A 105 -1.02 24.45 6.62
CA ALA A 105 -0.48 25.68 6.04
C ALA A 105 0.89 25.51 5.37
N ASP A 106 1.80 24.75 5.99
CA ASP A 106 3.14 24.46 5.43
C ASP A 106 3.07 23.63 4.14
N ILE A 107 2.18 22.63 4.10
CA ILE A 107 1.96 21.78 2.93
C ILE A 107 1.38 22.62 1.80
N VAL A 108 0.35 23.43 2.08
CA VAL A 108 -0.28 24.33 1.10
C VAL A 108 0.70 25.39 0.58
N ALA A 109 1.53 25.95 1.46
CA ALA A 109 2.54 26.93 1.08
C ALA A 109 3.58 26.32 0.14
N LEU A 110 4.08 25.12 0.46
CA LEU A 110 5.02 24.40 -0.39
C LEU A 110 4.36 24.04 -1.72
N ALA A 111 3.18 23.41 -1.70
CA ALA A 111 2.40 22.97 -2.87
C ALA A 111 2.31 24.04 -3.95
N LYS A 112 2.03 25.30 -3.56
CA LYS A 112 1.92 26.44 -4.48
C LYS A 112 3.19 26.69 -5.29
N THR A 113 4.36 26.38 -4.74
CA THR A 113 5.66 26.55 -5.42
C THR A 113 5.92 25.47 -6.48
N GLN A 114 5.33 24.28 -6.34
CA GLN A 114 5.42 23.21 -7.35
C GLN A 114 4.39 23.35 -8.47
N ARG A 115 3.39 24.22 -8.34
CA ARG A 115 2.33 24.36 -9.35
C ARG A 115 2.92 24.67 -10.73
N ARG A 116 2.47 23.91 -11.74
CA ARG A 116 2.80 24.07 -13.16
C ARG A 116 1.51 24.14 -14.00
N ALA A 117 1.67 24.19 -15.32
CA ALA A 117 0.56 24.30 -16.27
C ALA A 117 -0.38 23.10 -16.26
N THR A 118 0.11 21.89 -15.94
CA THR A 118 -0.67 20.65 -15.94
C THR A 118 -0.55 19.89 -14.62
N ALA A 119 -1.48 18.97 -14.37
CA ALA A 119 -1.42 18.07 -13.22
C ALA A 119 -0.14 17.23 -13.24
N ALA A 120 0.18 16.62 -14.39
CA ALA A 120 1.40 15.84 -14.56
C ALA A 120 2.68 16.66 -14.33
N ALA A 121 2.76 17.89 -14.84
CA ALA A 121 3.94 18.73 -14.62
C ALA A 121 4.07 19.18 -13.15
N THR A 122 2.95 19.40 -12.46
CA THR A 122 2.94 19.73 -11.03
C THR A 122 3.35 18.53 -10.18
N ALA A 123 2.84 17.35 -10.52
CA ALA A 123 3.21 16.07 -9.88
C ALA A 123 4.70 15.75 -10.10
N ALA A 124 5.23 15.98 -11.30
CA ALA A 124 6.66 15.81 -11.60
C ALA A 124 7.52 16.73 -10.74
N ALA A 125 7.21 18.04 -10.70
CA ALA A 125 7.92 19.00 -9.86
C ALA A 125 7.83 18.66 -8.36
N THR A 126 6.72 18.07 -7.93
CA THR A 126 6.53 17.56 -6.55
C THR A 126 7.44 16.38 -6.27
N CYS A 127 7.48 15.39 -7.17
CA CYS A 127 8.36 14.23 -7.06
C CYS A 127 9.83 14.66 -7.00
N GLU A 128 10.27 15.50 -7.93
CA GLU A 128 11.64 16.03 -7.98
C GLU A 128 12.02 16.79 -6.71
N TRP A 129 11.10 17.60 -6.17
CA TRP A 129 11.36 18.32 -4.93
C TRP A 129 11.55 17.36 -3.76
N ILE A 130 10.73 16.31 -3.64
CA ILE A 130 10.87 15.31 -2.58
C ILE A 130 12.22 14.60 -2.70
N VAL A 131 12.56 14.12 -3.89
CA VAL A 131 13.85 13.44 -4.18
C VAL A 131 15.04 14.32 -3.80
N ALA A 132 14.96 15.62 -4.01
CA ALA A 132 16.05 16.56 -3.73
C ALA A 132 16.12 17.00 -2.27
N ASN A 133 15.03 16.89 -1.49
CA ASN A 133 14.92 17.54 -0.18
C ASN A 133 14.66 16.58 0.99
N LEU A 134 14.34 15.31 0.74
CA LEU A 134 14.13 14.32 1.79
C LEU A 134 15.29 13.32 1.81
N ALA A 135 15.82 13.08 3.01
CA ALA A 135 16.71 11.96 3.27
C ALA A 135 15.89 10.68 3.54
N ASP A 136 16.37 9.54 3.03
CA ASP A 136 15.81 8.23 3.37
C ASP A 136 16.64 7.61 4.51
N PRO A 137 16.09 7.50 5.73
CA PRO A 137 16.79 6.89 6.86
C PRO A 137 16.80 5.35 6.83
N GLY A 138 16.18 4.73 5.81
CA GLY A 138 15.83 3.31 5.81
C GLY A 138 14.56 3.05 6.61
N TYR A 139 14.19 1.77 6.74
CA TYR A 139 12.93 1.34 7.34
C TYR A 139 12.68 1.95 8.73
N THR A 140 11.53 2.60 8.88
CA THR A 140 11.01 3.06 10.16
C THR A 140 9.71 2.33 10.51
N ALA A 141 9.52 2.00 11.79
CA ALA A 141 8.39 1.17 12.22
C ALA A 141 7.09 1.97 12.44
N GLU A 142 7.18 3.29 12.53
CA GLU A 142 6.06 4.18 12.84
C GLU A 142 5.85 5.16 11.69
N ASP A 143 4.64 5.15 11.13
CA ASP A 143 4.20 6.15 10.15
C ASP A 143 4.06 7.52 10.82
N LYS A 144 4.78 8.52 10.30
CA LYS A 144 4.80 9.88 10.85
C LYS A 144 3.92 10.86 10.07
N GLY A 145 3.62 10.53 8.82
CA GLY A 145 2.76 11.33 7.93
C GLY A 145 3.47 12.45 7.18
N ALA A 146 2.74 13.09 6.28
CA ALA A 146 3.24 14.06 5.32
C ALA A 146 3.85 15.30 6.01
N LEU A 147 3.18 15.84 7.03
CA LEU A 147 3.66 17.03 7.73
C LEU A 147 4.99 16.77 8.45
N ALA A 148 5.10 15.63 9.13
CA ALA A 148 6.33 15.25 9.82
C ALA A 148 7.48 15.05 8.83
N ALA A 149 7.21 14.41 7.68
CA ALA A 149 8.20 14.24 6.61
C ALA A 149 8.70 15.60 6.07
N LEU A 150 7.77 16.55 5.87
CA LEU A 150 8.11 17.90 5.40
C LEU A 150 8.98 18.66 6.40
N GLN A 151 8.61 18.64 7.69
CA GLN A 151 9.32 19.38 8.74
C GLN A 151 10.67 18.74 9.08
N GLY A 152 10.72 17.41 9.12
CA GLY A 152 11.93 16.65 9.41
C GLY A 152 12.90 16.51 8.23
N LYS A 153 12.45 16.78 7.00
CA LYS A 153 13.22 16.57 5.75
C LYS A 153 13.77 15.14 5.63
N ALA A 154 13.04 14.18 6.17
CA ALA A 154 13.42 12.78 6.17
C ALA A 154 12.18 11.89 6.29
N GLY A 155 12.27 10.69 5.71
CA GLY A 155 11.19 9.71 5.74
C GLY A 155 11.45 8.55 4.78
N ASP A 156 10.94 7.38 5.11
CA ASP A 156 11.07 6.21 4.24
C ASP A 156 10.04 6.25 3.10
N CYS A 157 9.84 5.12 2.41
CA CYS A 157 8.86 5.00 1.33
C CYS A 157 7.45 5.49 1.73
N SER A 158 7.02 5.26 2.97
CA SER A 158 5.71 5.66 3.48
C SER A 158 5.60 7.18 3.57
N GLU A 159 6.51 7.85 4.27
CA GLU A 159 6.51 9.30 4.42
C GLU A 159 6.67 10.03 3.09
N GLN A 160 7.51 9.53 2.19
CA GLN A 160 7.69 10.13 0.88
C GLN A 160 6.42 10.02 0.03
N ALA A 161 5.74 8.87 0.07
CA ALA A 161 4.44 8.70 -0.58
C ALA A 161 3.35 9.59 0.04
N TYR A 162 3.27 9.66 1.38
CA TYR A 162 2.32 10.54 2.07
C TYR A 162 2.53 12.01 1.70
N LEU A 163 3.78 12.48 1.73
CA LEU A 163 4.12 13.86 1.38
C LEU A 163 3.78 14.18 -0.08
N PHE A 164 4.08 13.26 -1.00
CA PHE A 164 3.71 13.42 -2.41
C PHE A 164 2.19 13.58 -2.57
N VAL A 165 1.41 12.70 -1.93
CA VAL A 165 -0.05 12.75 -1.98
C VAL A 165 -0.57 14.06 -1.40
N ALA A 166 -0.08 14.49 -0.24
CA ALA A 166 -0.51 15.73 0.40
C ALA A 166 -0.24 16.97 -0.48
N LEU A 167 0.93 17.05 -1.10
CA LEU A 167 1.31 18.16 -1.99
C LEU A 167 0.51 18.17 -3.30
N CYS A 168 0.17 17.00 -3.84
CA CYS A 168 -0.72 16.88 -5.00
C CYS A 168 -2.15 17.33 -4.64
N ARG A 169 -2.70 16.85 -3.53
CA ARG A 169 -4.06 17.18 -3.08
C ARG A 169 -4.19 18.68 -2.75
N ALA A 170 -3.16 19.29 -2.15
CA ALA A 170 -3.10 20.73 -1.92
C ALA A 170 -3.09 21.57 -3.22
N ASN A 171 -2.69 20.97 -4.35
CA ASN A 171 -2.80 21.54 -5.70
C ASN A 171 -4.06 21.11 -6.46
N VAL A 172 -5.05 20.52 -5.78
CA VAL A 172 -6.30 20.03 -6.36
C VAL A 172 -6.07 18.92 -7.42
N ILE A 173 -5.02 18.13 -7.23
CA ILE A 173 -4.71 16.95 -8.04
C ILE A 173 -5.10 15.73 -7.22
N PRO A 174 -6.07 14.91 -7.67
CA PRO A 174 -6.39 13.66 -6.98
C PRO A 174 -5.17 12.77 -6.87
N ALA A 175 -4.84 12.35 -5.65
CA ALA A 175 -3.69 11.50 -5.39
C ALA A 175 -3.99 10.50 -4.28
N ARG A 176 -3.51 9.27 -4.40
CA ARG A 176 -3.77 8.18 -3.45
C ARG A 176 -2.49 7.49 -3.04
N TYR A 177 -2.48 6.98 -1.83
CA TYR A 177 -1.39 6.18 -1.28
C TYR A 177 -1.66 4.71 -1.56
N LEU A 178 -0.64 3.99 -2.01
CA LEU A 178 -0.69 2.56 -2.30
C LEU A 178 0.37 1.83 -1.49
N GLY A 179 0.03 0.59 -1.11
CA GLY A 179 0.93 -0.35 -0.48
C GLY A 179 0.90 -1.69 -1.20
N GLY A 180 2.06 -2.33 -1.27
CA GLY A 180 2.17 -3.59 -1.98
C GLY A 180 3.62 -4.00 -2.11
N CYS A 181 4.01 -4.45 -3.30
CA CYS A 181 5.37 -4.91 -3.54
C CYS A 181 5.91 -4.43 -4.89
N VAL A 182 7.23 -4.21 -4.95
CA VAL A 182 7.93 -4.06 -6.22
C VAL A 182 8.43 -5.44 -6.67
N LEU A 183 7.94 -5.89 -7.83
CA LEU A 183 8.23 -7.20 -8.38
C LEU A 183 9.60 -7.20 -9.07
N GLU A 184 10.48 -8.08 -8.62
CA GLU A 184 11.62 -8.53 -9.43
C GLU A 184 11.17 -9.58 -10.46
N GLN A 185 12.04 -9.91 -11.42
CA GLN A 185 11.75 -10.86 -12.51
C GLN A 185 11.19 -12.21 -12.05
N SER A 186 11.51 -12.66 -10.82
CA SER A 186 11.12 -13.97 -10.28
C SER A 186 9.65 -14.07 -9.82
N ARG A 187 8.89 -12.96 -9.69
CA ARG A 187 7.46 -12.93 -9.27
C ARG A 187 7.12 -13.73 -7.99
N VAL A 188 8.13 -14.05 -7.18
CA VAL A 188 8.02 -14.60 -5.83
C VAL A 188 8.13 -13.44 -4.86
N LEU A 189 7.15 -13.28 -3.97
CA LEU A 189 7.15 -12.19 -3.01
C LEU A 189 8.02 -12.52 -1.81
N LYS A 190 8.91 -11.59 -1.48
CA LYS A 190 9.75 -11.65 -0.30
C LYS A 190 9.38 -10.52 0.66
N PRO A 191 9.48 -10.72 2.00
CA PRO A 191 9.09 -9.70 2.98
C PRO A 191 9.81 -8.35 2.86
N PHE A 192 10.96 -8.29 2.19
CA PHE A 192 11.71 -7.05 1.92
C PHE A 192 11.26 -6.32 0.65
N GLN A 193 10.37 -6.91 -0.15
CA GLN A 193 9.83 -6.28 -1.35
C GLN A 193 8.60 -5.41 -1.05
N PHE A 194 8.14 -5.37 0.21
CA PHE A 194 7.07 -4.46 0.59
C PHE A 194 7.53 -3.02 0.38
N HIS A 195 6.67 -2.28 -0.30
CA HIS A 195 6.94 -0.91 -0.68
C HIS A 195 5.64 -0.12 -0.70
N ASN A 196 5.76 1.16 -0.42
CA ASN A 196 4.65 2.10 -0.47
C ASN A 196 4.99 3.21 -1.46
N TRP A 197 4.01 3.60 -2.26
CA TRP A 197 4.17 4.62 -3.29
C TRP A 197 2.88 5.43 -3.43
N ALA A 198 2.91 6.42 -4.32
CA ALA A 198 1.75 7.23 -4.63
C ALA A 198 1.29 7.05 -6.07
N GLU A 199 0.01 7.29 -6.31
CA GLU A 199 -0.50 7.58 -7.63
C GLU A 199 -1.17 8.95 -7.64
N PHE A 200 -1.12 9.61 -8.79
CA PHE A 200 -1.89 10.82 -9.06
C PHE A 200 -2.76 10.62 -10.31
N HIS A 201 -3.88 11.34 -10.39
CA HIS A 201 -4.74 11.33 -11.57
C HIS A 201 -4.34 12.48 -12.49
N ASP A 202 -3.97 12.17 -13.74
CA ASP A 202 -3.50 13.15 -14.72
C ASP A 202 -4.64 13.89 -15.46
N GLY A 203 -5.89 13.57 -15.13
CA GLY A 203 -7.10 14.03 -15.81
C GLY A 203 -7.81 12.90 -16.58
N THR A 204 -7.09 11.82 -16.91
CA THR A 204 -7.63 10.68 -17.65
C THR A 204 -7.39 9.36 -16.91
N THR A 205 -6.16 9.13 -16.42
CA THR A 205 -5.72 7.87 -15.84
C THR A 205 -5.00 8.08 -14.51
N TRP A 206 -4.97 7.04 -13.67
CA TRP A 206 -4.04 7.00 -12.54
C TRP A 206 -2.64 6.72 -13.05
N ARG A 207 -1.67 7.47 -12.54
CA ARG A 207 -0.26 7.40 -12.92
C ARG A 207 0.61 7.24 -11.67
N ILE A 208 1.62 6.38 -11.77
CA ILE A 208 2.53 6.14 -10.66
C ILE A 208 3.46 7.33 -10.40
N ALA A 209 3.76 7.56 -9.12
CA ALA A 209 4.83 8.42 -8.66
C ALA A 209 5.46 7.80 -7.40
N ASP A 210 6.75 7.52 -7.47
CA ASP A 210 7.53 6.91 -6.40
C ASP A 210 8.81 7.72 -6.19
N PRO A 211 8.76 8.75 -5.32
CA PRO A 211 9.95 9.55 -5.00
C PRO A 211 11.07 8.73 -4.36
N ASN A 212 10.74 7.66 -3.62
CA ASN A 212 11.73 6.85 -2.92
C ASN A 212 12.61 6.08 -3.92
N LEU A 213 11.99 5.49 -4.95
CA LEU A 213 12.70 4.81 -6.04
C LEU A 213 13.04 5.71 -7.23
N ARG A 214 12.68 7.01 -7.16
CA ARG A 214 12.89 8.01 -8.23
C ARG A 214 12.21 7.63 -9.55
N LEU A 215 11.04 7.02 -9.45
CA LEU A 215 10.22 6.61 -10.60
C LEU A 215 9.01 7.53 -10.73
N PHE A 216 8.70 7.94 -11.96
CA PHE A 216 7.57 8.81 -12.24
C PHE A 216 6.97 8.46 -13.60
N MET A 217 5.68 8.09 -13.61
CA MET A 217 4.96 7.65 -14.81
C MET A 217 5.65 6.52 -15.59
N ASP A 218 6.50 5.73 -14.94
CA ASP A 218 7.28 4.65 -15.54
C ASP A 218 7.27 3.41 -14.63
N GLY A 219 7.38 2.23 -15.23
CA GLY A 219 7.47 0.97 -14.51
C GLY A 219 6.15 0.47 -13.90
N ASP A 220 4.99 0.93 -14.38
CA ASP A 220 3.66 0.59 -13.82
C ASP A 220 3.46 -0.93 -13.61
N THR A 221 3.99 -1.78 -14.50
CA THR A 221 3.87 -3.25 -14.42
C THR A 221 4.80 -3.93 -13.42
N SER A 222 5.75 -3.19 -12.86
CA SER A 222 6.68 -3.68 -11.83
C SER A 222 6.10 -3.58 -10.43
N TYR A 223 4.93 -2.95 -10.27
CA TYR A 223 4.27 -2.79 -8.98
C TYR A 223 3.11 -3.77 -8.87
N LEU A 224 3.06 -4.46 -7.74
CA LEU A 224 1.92 -5.26 -7.33
C LEU A 224 1.20 -4.51 -6.22
N THR A 225 0.01 -4.03 -6.52
CA THR A 225 -0.85 -3.35 -5.55
C THR A 225 -1.58 -4.38 -4.70
N LEU A 226 -1.33 -4.36 -3.39
CA LEU A 226 -2.07 -5.13 -2.41
C LEU A 226 -3.11 -4.25 -1.69
N ARG A 227 -2.84 -2.96 -1.59
CA ARG A 227 -3.66 -1.99 -0.87
C ARG A 227 -3.66 -0.64 -1.59
N ILE A 228 -4.84 -0.07 -1.77
CA ILE A 228 -5.11 1.34 -2.05
C ILE A 228 -5.66 1.91 -0.74
N LYS A 229 -4.94 2.80 -0.07
CA LYS A 229 -5.39 3.34 1.23
C LYS A 229 -6.71 4.09 1.03
N PRO A 230 -7.82 3.65 1.67
CA PRO A 230 -9.07 4.38 1.61
C PRO A 230 -8.95 5.68 2.42
N PRO A 231 -9.65 6.76 2.02
CA PRO A 231 -9.74 7.96 2.84
C PRO A 231 -10.42 7.75 4.19
N ASP A 232 -11.34 6.79 4.26
CA ASP A 232 -11.99 6.36 5.50
C ASP A 232 -11.42 5.00 5.95
N THR A 233 -10.65 5.02 7.03
CA THR A 233 -10.02 3.83 7.60
C THR A 233 -10.89 3.11 8.63
N ALA A 234 -12.10 3.61 8.93
CA ALA A 234 -12.97 3.04 9.96
C ALA A 234 -13.43 1.60 9.66
N LYS A 235 -13.25 1.14 8.43
CA LYS A 235 -13.59 -0.21 7.96
C LYS A 235 -12.38 -1.05 7.55
N ASP A 236 -11.15 -0.63 7.88
CA ASP A 236 -9.95 -1.41 7.55
C ASP A 236 -9.95 -2.75 8.31
N PRO A 237 -10.13 -3.90 7.63
CA PRO A 237 -10.17 -5.20 8.30
C PRO A 237 -8.82 -5.57 8.93
N LEU A 238 -7.71 -4.98 8.47
CA LEU A 238 -6.38 -5.16 9.07
C LEU A 238 -6.09 -4.17 10.21
N GLN A 239 -7.01 -3.26 10.53
CA GLN A 239 -6.89 -2.31 11.65
C GLN A 239 -5.56 -1.54 11.65
N GLY A 240 -5.12 -1.08 10.47
CA GLY A 240 -3.87 -0.34 10.33
C GLY A 240 -2.62 -1.21 10.17
N ALA A 241 -2.72 -2.55 10.23
CA ALA A 241 -1.55 -3.39 9.98
C ALA A 241 -1.06 -3.26 8.53
N HIS A 242 0.26 -3.14 8.35
CA HIS A 242 0.87 -2.89 7.05
C HIS A 242 0.96 -4.12 6.13
N ARG A 243 0.98 -5.34 6.70
CA ARG A 243 1.25 -6.58 5.95
C ARG A 243 0.22 -7.66 6.19
N PHE A 244 0.00 -7.98 7.47
CA PHE A 244 -0.94 -8.99 7.93
C PHE A 244 -1.31 -8.68 9.38
N ARG A 245 -2.39 -9.30 9.84
CA ARG A 245 -2.83 -9.27 11.23
C ARG A 245 -3.06 -10.68 11.71
N LEU A 246 -2.73 -10.95 12.96
CA LEU A 246 -2.97 -12.22 13.63
C LEU A 246 -3.70 -11.95 14.94
N ASP A 247 -4.83 -12.60 15.12
CA ASP A 247 -5.56 -12.62 16.38
C ASP A 247 -5.51 -14.04 16.91
N GLY A 248 -4.87 -14.21 18.06
CA GLY A 248 -4.72 -15.52 18.70
C GLY A 248 -3.72 -15.43 19.83
N ASP A 249 -4.13 -15.87 21.02
CA ASP A 249 -3.29 -15.76 22.21
C ASP A 249 -2.10 -16.74 22.15
N GLY A 250 -0.89 -16.23 22.39
CA GLY A 250 0.34 -17.03 22.35
C GLY A 250 0.82 -17.42 20.95
N LEU A 251 0.23 -16.86 19.89
CA LEU A 251 0.66 -17.11 18.52
C LEU A 251 1.59 -16.01 18.00
N GLN A 252 2.48 -16.39 17.09
CA GLN A 252 3.27 -15.47 16.29
C GLN A 252 3.08 -15.83 14.81
N ALA A 253 3.06 -14.83 13.95
CA ALA A 253 3.00 -15.03 12.52
C ALA A 253 4.14 -14.28 11.83
N ARG A 254 4.65 -14.88 10.76
CA ARG A 254 5.65 -14.26 9.88
C ARG A 254 5.30 -14.60 8.43
N MET A 255 5.55 -13.66 7.53
CA MET A 255 5.55 -13.95 6.10
C MET A 255 6.84 -14.69 5.75
N ASP A 256 6.73 -15.76 4.96
CA ASP A 256 7.87 -16.56 4.54
C ASP A 256 8.60 -15.86 3.38
N ALA A 257 9.94 -15.97 3.36
CA ALA A 257 10.73 -15.68 2.18
C ALA A 257 10.86 -16.99 1.40
N GLU A 258 10.14 -17.13 0.29
CA GLU A 258 10.29 -18.27 -0.63
C GLU A 258 11.55 -18.12 -1.52
#